data_AF-A0A7G7LEY5-F1
#
_entry.id   AF-A0A7G7LEY5-F1
#
_cell.length_a   1.000
_cell.length_b   1.000
_cell.length_c   1.000
_cell.angle_alpha   90.00
_cell.angle_beta   90.00
_cell.angle_gamma   90.00
#
_symmetry.space_group_name_H-M   'P 1'
#
loop_
_entity.id
_entity.type
_entity.pdbx_description
1 polymer ?
#
loop_
_entity_poly.entity_id
_entity_poly.type
_entity_poly.pdbx_seq_one_letter_code
_entity_poly.pdbx_strand_id
1 'polypeptide(L)'
;MTTTEAGTSPSPALLQVLDGTVDLHCHSGPSPFPRRLDHVEASHDGARIGMRAILVKSHHHNTAMDVLAMGPQLAQAPTPVYGGVAMNSEVGGMNPSAVAVAVLMGGRCVWGPTVSAGQHLLAHQHDDGFPNNTGNLYEEEVSVFDSTGAVSQQADLVTRLVSDAGILLTGGHLDGESMSAFFATAARNGVKRLLVHHPDYIINASETAIEEMLGHGAFIEHELSMYHPDVAAPHWPIEQLVDWIHKIGPERTVLDSDLGQVGNPLPVDAYLLIVQQLLDHGIKAEDIRQMTCRNTAFLLGLEETNR
;
A
#
# COMPACT_ATOMS: atom_id res chain seq x y z
N MET A 1 7.63 37.40 -2.12
CA MET A 1 8.87 36.86 -2.71
C MET A 1 9.63 36.18 -1.60
N THR A 2 9.23 34.95 -1.28
CA THR A 2 9.95 34.03 -0.42
C THR A 2 10.80 33.18 -1.35
N THR A 3 12.10 33.25 -1.15
CA THR A 3 13.12 32.48 -1.83
C THR A 3 12.87 31.00 -1.60
N THR A 4 12.51 30.27 -2.67
CA THR A 4 12.69 28.83 -2.75
C THR A 4 14.18 28.56 -2.68
N GLU A 5 14.68 28.11 -1.52
CA GLU A 5 16.02 27.54 -1.46
C GLU A 5 16.07 26.38 -2.45
N ALA A 6 17.01 26.47 -3.39
CA ALA A 6 17.34 25.40 -4.30
C ALA A 6 17.75 24.18 -3.46
N GLY A 7 16.91 23.14 -3.48
CA GLY A 7 17.06 21.96 -2.66
C GLY A 7 18.48 21.39 -2.73
N THR A 8 19.10 21.24 -1.56
CA THR A 8 20.34 20.50 -1.40
C THR A 8 20.15 19.09 -1.99
N SER A 9 21.07 18.67 -2.86
CA SER A 9 21.07 17.29 -3.34
C SER A 9 21.11 16.32 -2.15
N PRO A 10 20.37 15.20 -2.20
CA PRO A 10 20.31 14.27 -1.08
C PRO A 10 21.71 13.75 -0.74
N SER A 11 21.98 13.57 0.54
CA SER A 11 23.30 13.12 0.99
C SER A 11 23.58 11.69 0.50
N PRO A 12 24.85 11.32 0.21
CA PRO A 12 25.19 9.94 -0.13
C PRO A 12 24.79 8.93 0.96
N ALA A 13 24.80 9.35 2.23
CA ALA A 13 24.38 8.51 3.35
C ALA A 13 22.87 8.21 3.29
N LEU A 14 22.03 9.22 3.02
CA LEU A 14 20.58 9.04 2.84
C LEU A 14 20.28 8.10 1.67
N LEU A 15 20.96 8.31 0.52
CA LEU A 15 20.80 7.45 -0.64
C LEU A 15 21.20 6.00 -0.35
N GLN A 16 22.24 5.78 0.45
CA GLN A 16 22.63 4.44 0.88
C GLN A 16 21.56 3.77 1.76
N VAL A 17 20.85 4.53 2.60
CA VAL A 17 19.72 3.99 3.38
C VAL A 17 18.59 3.55 2.47
N LEU A 18 18.27 4.36 1.46
CA LEU A 18 17.15 4.14 0.53
C LEU A 18 17.43 3.12 -0.58
N ASP A 19 18.70 2.83 -0.90
CA ASP A 19 19.07 1.87 -1.95
C ASP A 19 18.51 0.47 -1.65
N GLY A 20 17.71 -0.05 -2.59
CA GLY A 20 17.00 -1.32 -2.47
C GLY A 20 15.59 -1.22 -1.87
N THR A 21 15.06 -0.02 -1.65
CA THR A 21 13.67 0.21 -1.20
C THR A 21 12.67 -0.46 -2.15
N VAL A 22 11.58 -1.00 -1.62
CA VAL A 22 10.44 -1.50 -2.39
C VAL A 22 9.21 -0.73 -1.93
N ASP A 23 8.51 -0.07 -2.86
CA ASP A 23 7.27 0.66 -2.59
C ASP A 23 6.06 -0.22 -2.95
N LEU A 24 5.32 -0.67 -1.95
CA LEU A 24 4.16 -1.55 -2.10
C LEU A 24 2.86 -0.81 -2.45
N HIS A 25 2.86 0.52 -2.35
CA HIS A 25 1.64 1.31 -2.41
C HIS A 25 1.82 2.54 -3.29
N CYS A 26 2.05 2.34 -4.58
CA CYS A 26 2.16 3.43 -5.54
C CYS A 26 0.88 3.57 -6.37
N HIS A 27 0.40 4.80 -6.52
CA HIS A 27 -0.78 5.16 -7.28
C HIS A 27 -0.43 5.86 -8.60
N SER A 28 0.15 5.11 -9.53
CA SER A 28 0.40 5.55 -10.91
C SER A 28 -0.78 5.23 -11.83
N GLY A 29 -0.86 5.92 -12.97
CA GLY A 29 -1.95 5.79 -13.94
C GLY A 29 -1.81 4.58 -14.86
N PRO A 30 -2.90 4.17 -15.54
CA PRO A 30 -4.18 4.87 -15.67
C PRO A 30 -5.08 4.73 -14.43
N SER A 31 -6.02 5.66 -14.21
CA SER A 31 -7.02 5.58 -13.13
C SER A 31 -8.12 6.66 -13.26
N PRO A 32 -9.36 6.39 -12.84
CA PRO A 32 -10.40 7.41 -12.63
C PRO A 32 -10.03 8.52 -11.64
N PHE A 33 -9.20 8.21 -10.63
CA PHE A 33 -8.49 9.23 -9.88
C PHE A 33 -7.30 9.74 -10.72
N PRO A 34 -7.21 11.05 -11.00
CA PRO A 34 -6.13 11.62 -11.81
C PRO A 34 -4.76 11.30 -11.23
N ARG A 35 -3.86 10.77 -12.08
CA ARG A 35 -2.50 10.43 -11.69
C ARG A 35 -1.49 11.39 -12.30
N ARG A 36 -0.46 11.72 -11.51
CA ARG A 36 0.65 12.61 -11.85
C ARG A 36 1.66 11.94 -12.77
N LEU A 37 1.68 10.61 -12.78
CA LEU A 37 2.66 9.78 -13.49
C LEU A 37 2.02 8.46 -13.92
N ASP A 38 2.46 7.92 -15.05
CA ASP A 38 2.15 6.54 -15.48
C ASP A 38 3.09 5.49 -14.84
N HIS A 39 2.86 4.20 -15.08
CA HIS A 39 3.69 3.13 -14.52
C HIS A 39 5.18 3.18 -14.96
N VAL A 40 5.48 3.69 -16.14
CA VAL A 40 6.86 3.81 -16.66
C VAL A 40 7.56 4.99 -15.99
N GLU A 41 6.86 6.12 -15.87
CA GLU A 41 7.33 7.29 -15.13
C GLU A 41 7.55 6.96 -13.64
N ALA A 42 6.70 6.12 -13.03
CA ALA A 42 6.92 5.59 -11.68
C ALA A 42 8.24 4.83 -11.57
N SER A 43 8.50 3.96 -12.56
CA SER A 43 9.75 3.19 -12.61
C SER A 43 10.98 4.10 -12.70
N HIS A 44 10.91 5.16 -13.51
CA HIS A 44 11.97 6.16 -13.59
C HIS A 44 12.11 7.00 -12.31
N ASP A 45 11.01 7.33 -11.63
CA ASP A 45 11.05 8.02 -10.35
C ASP A 45 11.79 7.15 -9.33
N GLY A 46 11.38 5.88 -9.15
CA GLY A 46 12.00 4.96 -8.20
C GLY A 46 13.51 4.76 -8.39
N ALA A 47 13.99 4.82 -9.64
CA ALA A 47 15.42 4.68 -9.94
C ALA A 47 16.28 5.82 -9.37
N ARG A 48 15.71 6.97 -9.05
CA ARG A 48 16.41 8.11 -8.43
C ARG A 48 17.02 7.76 -7.07
N ILE A 49 16.49 6.77 -6.36
CA ILE A 49 16.99 6.29 -5.06
C ILE A 49 17.35 4.79 -5.07
N GLY A 50 17.47 4.18 -6.25
CA GLY A 50 17.81 2.76 -6.36
C GLY A 50 16.70 1.83 -5.84
N MET A 51 15.43 2.17 -6.02
CA MET A 51 14.34 1.26 -5.67
C MET A 51 14.50 -0.09 -6.38
N ARG A 52 14.26 -1.17 -5.64
CA ARG A 52 14.31 -2.54 -6.14
C ARG A 52 13.03 -2.94 -6.87
N ALA A 53 11.88 -2.39 -6.46
CA ALA A 53 10.58 -2.66 -7.09
C ALA A 53 9.51 -1.65 -6.66
N ILE A 54 8.45 -1.56 -7.46
CA ILE A 54 7.23 -0.80 -7.15
C ILE A 54 6.01 -1.71 -7.40
N LEU A 55 5.04 -1.72 -6.50
CA LEU A 55 3.72 -2.32 -6.67
C LEU A 55 2.71 -1.20 -6.94
N VAL A 56 2.10 -1.23 -8.12
CA VAL A 56 1.15 -0.21 -8.57
C VAL A 56 -0.29 -0.65 -8.30
N LYS A 57 -1.08 0.24 -7.70
CA LYS A 57 -2.44 -0.01 -7.25
C LYS A 57 -3.43 0.90 -7.97
N SER A 58 -4.54 0.30 -8.41
CA SER A 58 -5.76 0.99 -8.76
C SER A 58 -6.87 0.55 -7.81
N HIS A 59 -7.74 1.47 -7.44
CA HIS A 59 -8.98 1.12 -6.73
C HIS A 59 -10.01 0.47 -7.68
N HIS A 60 -9.90 0.69 -8.98
CA HIS A 60 -11.02 0.44 -9.90
C HIS A 60 -10.79 -0.72 -10.87
N HIS A 61 -9.55 -1.22 -10.99
CA HIS A 61 -9.22 -2.28 -11.95
C HIS A 61 -7.96 -3.07 -11.57
N ASN A 62 -7.70 -4.15 -12.30
CA ASN A 62 -6.54 -5.02 -12.14
C ASN A 62 -5.30 -4.44 -12.83
N THR A 63 -4.34 -3.92 -12.06
CA THR A 63 -3.12 -3.30 -12.58
C THR A 63 -2.10 -4.30 -13.13
N ALA A 64 -2.24 -5.61 -12.84
CA ALA A 64 -1.40 -6.63 -13.49
C ALA A 64 -1.63 -6.66 -15.00
N MET A 65 -2.84 -6.30 -15.45
CA MET A 65 -3.16 -6.17 -16.89
C MET A 65 -2.45 -4.98 -17.52
N ASP A 66 -2.37 -3.84 -16.83
CA ASP A 66 -1.68 -2.64 -17.31
C ASP A 66 -0.19 -2.91 -17.46
N VAL A 67 0.43 -3.52 -16.44
CA VAL A 67 1.86 -3.89 -16.45
C VAL A 67 2.17 -4.79 -17.65
N LEU A 68 1.33 -5.78 -17.94
CA LEU A 68 1.52 -6.64 -19.11
C LEU A 68 1.31 -5.91 -20.43
N ALA A 69 0.31 -5.03 -20.51
CA ALA A 69 0.02 -4.24 -21.72
C ALA A 69 1.15 -3.24 -22.04
N MET A 70 1.82 -2.71 -21.00
CA MET A 70 2.96 -1.79 -21.11
C MET A 70 4.33 -2.51 -21.20
N GLY A 71 4.32 -3.83 -21.41
CA GLY A 71 5.53 -4.68 -21.37
C GLY A 71 6.74 -4.14 -22.16
N PRO A 72 6.60 -3.71 -23.43
CA PRO A 72 7.73 -3.17 -24.19
C PRO A 72 8.36 -1.91 -23.57
N GLN A 73 7.56 -1.03 -22.98
CA GLN A 73 8.03 0.19 -22.31
C GLN A 73 8.67 -0.14 -20.97
N LEU A 74 8.02 -1.00 -20.16
CA LEU A 74 8.52 -1.41 -18.86
C LEU A 74 9.79 -2.26 -18.95
N ALA A 75 10.00 -3.00 -20.04
CA ALA A 75 11.24 -3.74 -20.28
C ALA A 75 12.48 -2.84 -20.42
N GLN A 76 12.30 -1.56 -20.72
CA GLN A 76 13.38 -0.56 -20.80
C GLN A 76 13.44 0.32 -19.55
N ALA A 77 12.43 0.23 -18.68
CA ALA A 77 12.32 1.05 -17.50
C ALA A 77 13.22 0.49 -16.37
N PRO A 78 13.88 1.35 -15.58
CA PRO A 78 14.97 0.95 -14.69
C PRO A 78 14.53 0.18 -13.44
N THR A 79 13.33 0.46 -12.94
CA THR A 79 12.76 -0.17 -11.73
C THR A 79 11.67 -1.17 -12.12
N PRO A 80 11.72 -2.43 -11.65
CA PRO A 80 10.66 -3.39 -11.85
C PRO A 80 9.31 -2.93 -11.28
N VAL A 81 8.24 -3.12 -12.05
CA VAL A 81 6.87 -2.75 -11.67
C VAL A 81 5.98 -4.00 -11.61
N TYR A 82 5.21 -4.12 -10.54
CA TYR A 82 4.28 -5.21 -10.28
C TYR A 82 2.86 -4.66 -10.07
N GLY A 83 1.84 -5.46 -10.37
CA GLY A 83 0.44 -5.08 -10.18
C GLY A 83 -0.33 -6.05 -9.29
N GLY A 84 -1.61 -5.78 -9.12
CA GLY A 84 -2.55 -6.59 -8.33
C GLY A 84 -3.99 -6.22 -8.61
N VAL A 85 -4.91 -6.61 -7.73
CA VAL A 85 -6.33 -6.27 -7.86
C VAL A 85 -6.97 -5.96 -6.50
N ALA A 86 -7.76 -4.89 -6.43
CA ALA A 86 -8.51 -4.49 -5.24
C ALA A 86 -9.96 -4.97 -5.33
N MET A 87 -10.50 -5.58 -4.27
CA MET A 87 -11.83 -6.20 -4.24
C MET A 87 -12.97 -5.18 -4.07
N ASN A 88 -12.98 -4.14 -4.92
CA ASN A 88 -14.04 -3.14 -5.01
C ASN A 88 -15.18 -3.58 -5.94
N SER A 89 -16.31 -2.89 -5.88
CA SER A 89 -17.51 -3.15 -6.68
C SER A 89 -17.25 -3.19 -8.19
N GLU A 90 -16.33 -2.38 -8.69
CA GLU A 90 -15.95 -2.25 -10.10
C GLU A 90 -15.36 -3.54 -10.69
N VAL A 91 -14.80 -4.41 -9.83
CA VAL A 91 -14.29 -5.73 -10.23
C VAL A 91 -15.21 -6.88 -9.75
N GLY A 92 -16.41 -6.55 -9.27
CA GLY A 92 -17.40 -7.49 -8.76
C GLY A 92 -17.29 -7.79 -7.26
N GLY A 93 -16.63 -6.93 -6.48
CA GLY A 93 -16.47 -7.05 -5.04
C GLY A 93 -15.49 -8.17 -4.62
N MET A 94 -15.82 -8.90 -3.55
CA MET A 94 -15.08 -10.11 -3.14
C MET A 94 -15.23 -11.21 -4.19
N ASN A 95 -14.43 -11.13 -5.26
CA ASN A 95 -14.59 -11.91 -6.48
C ASN A 95 -13.37 -12.84 -6.71
N PRO A 96 -13.47 -14.14 -6.37
CA PRO A 96 -12.41 -15.11 -6.61
C PRO A 96 -12.02 -15.27 -8.08
N SER A 97 -12.94 -15.02 -9.02
CA SER A 97 -12.61 -15.10 -10.45
C SER A 97 -11.68 -13.97 -10.86
N ALA A 98 -11.91 -12.75 -10.36
CA ALA A 98 -11.02 -11.62 -10.59
C ALA A 98 -9.63 -11.87 -9.98
N VAL A 99 -9.58 -12.45 -8.77
CA VAL A 99 -8.32 -12.86 -8.12
C VAL A 99 -7.58 -13.92 -8.94
N ALA A 100 -8.27 -14.97 -9.39
CA ALA A 100 -7.65 -16.01 -10.20
C ALA A 100 -7.05 -15.45 -11.50
N VAL A 101 -7.75 -14.52 -12.18
CA VAL A 101 -7.22 -13.81 -13.34
C VAL A 101 -5.98 -13.00 -12.98
N ALA A 102 -6.02 -12.20 -11.91
CA ALA A 102 -4.88 -11.41 -11.48
C ALA A 102 -3.65 -12.28 -11.17
N VAL A 103 -3.82 -13.38 -10.44
CA VAL A 103 -2.76 -14.35 -10.14
C VAL A 103 -2.17 -14.95 -11.41
N LEU A 104 -3.02 -15.43 -12.34
CA LEU A 104 -2.56 -16.02 -13.61
C LEU A 104 -1.84 -15.02 -14.51
N MET A 105 -2.12 -13.73 -14.35
CA MET A 105 -1.45 -12.64 -15.04
C MET A 105 -0.20 -12.11 -14.30
N GLY A 106 0.22 -12.77 -13.22
CA GLY A 106 1.43 -12.43 -12.47
C GLY A 106 1.25 -11.32 -11.43
N GLY A 107 0.01 -11.02 -11.04
CA GLY A 107 -0.30 -10.12 -9.94
C GLY A 107 0.34 -10.58 -8.63
N ARG A 108 0.81 -9.61 -7.83
CA ARG A 108 1.55 -9.84 -6.58
C ARG A 108 0.79 -9.41 -5.33
N CYS A 109 -0.40 -8.84 -5.49
CA CYS A 109 -1.22 -8.42 -4.38
C CYS A 109 -2.71 -8.57 -4.68
N VAL A 110 -3.46 -8.99 -3.67
CA VAL A 110 -4.90 -8.79 -3.58
C VAL A 110 -5.16 -7.83 -2.43
N TRP A 111 -5.71 -6.67 -2.75
CA TRP A 111 -6.21 -5.75 -1.73
C TRP A 111 -7.66 -6.12 -1.41
N GLY A 112 -8.02 -6.13 -0.13
CA GLY A 112 -9.43 -6.12 0.29
C GLY A 112 -10.18 -4.91 -0.26
N PRO A 113 -11.49 -4.79 0.01
CA PRO A 113 -12.26 -3.62 -0.37
C PRO A 113 -11.56 -2.34 0.10
N THR A 114 -11.45 -1.34 -0.77
CA THR A 114 -10.88 -0.03 -0.44
C THR A 114 -11.96 1.04 -0.48
N VAL A 115 -12.36 1.48 -1.67
CA VAL A 115 -13.33 2.56 -1.83
C VAL A 115 -14.74 2.01 -1.55
N SER A 116 -14.95 0.74 -1.89
CA SER A 116 -16.13 -0.05 -1.52
C SER A 116 -16.15 -0.55 -0.07
N ALA A 117 -15.19 -0.23 0.79
CA ALA A 117 -15.25 -0.67 2.18
C ALA A 117 -16.23 0.19 2.98
N GLY A 118 -17.07 -0.43 3.83
CA GLY A 118 -18.02 0.32 4.68
C GLY A 118 -17.34 1.41 5.53
N GLN A 119 -16.16 1.12 6.07
CA GLN A 119 -15.35 2.07 6.83
C GLN A 119 -14.86 3.26 5.99
N HIS A 120 -14.45 3.04 4.73
CA HIS A 120 -14.10 4.11 3.81
C HIS A 120 -15.33 4.97 3.49
N LEU A 121 -16.45 4.34 3.13
CA LEU A 121 -17.70 5.05 2.86
C LEU A 121 -18.17 5.90 4.05
N LEU A 122 -17.91 5.45 5.29
CA LEU A 122 -18.17 6.21 6.52
C LEU A 122 -17.20 7.38 6.71
N ALA A 123 -15.89 7.17 6.52
CA ALA A 123 -14.87 8.20 6.66
C ALA A 123 -15.12 9.38 5.71
N HIS A 124 -15.52 9.09 4.47
CA HIS A 124 -15.69 10.06 3.39
C HIS A 124 -17.15 10.59 3.25
N GLN A 125 -18.02 10.42 4.26
CA GLN A 125 -19.35 11.08 4.26
C GLN A 125 -19.26 12.61 4.35
N HIS A 126 -18.09 13.13 4.73
CA HIS A 126 -17.76 14.55 4.80
C HIS A 126 -16.44 14.77 4.04
N ASP A 127 -16.29 15.92 3.36
CA ASP A 127 -15.09 16.25 2.59
C ASP A 127 -13.84 16.27 3.50
N ASP A 128 -12.92 15.32 3.28
CA ASP A 128 -11.79 15.01 4.18
C ASP A 128 -10.44 14.88 3.44
N GLY A 129 -10.40 15.29 2.16
CA GLY A 129 -9.18 15.38 1.35
C GLY A 129 -8.86 14.16 0.49
N PHE A 130 -9.70 13.11 0.49
CA PHE A 130 -9.52 11.98 -0.43
C PHE A 130 -9.71 12.37 -1.90
N PRO A 131 -8.96 11.77 -2.86
CA PRO A 131 -9.07 12.13 -4.28
C PRO A 131 -10.48 11.92 -4.84
N ASN A 132 -10.95 12.89 -5.63
CA ASN A 132 -12.22 12.79 -6.33
C ASN A 132 -12.07 12.08 -7.69
N ASN A 133 -13.07 11.25 -8.03
CA ASN A 133 -13.17 10.60 -9.34
C ASN A 133 -13.45 11.61 -10.46
N THR A 134 -12.95 11.37 -11.67
CA THR A 134 -13.25 12.20 -12.86
C THR A 134 -14.60 11.88 -13.53
N GLY A 135 -15.45 11.07 -12.89
CA GLY A 135 -16.76 10.67 -13.41
C GLY A 135 -17.61 9.92 -12.36
N ASN A 136 -18.85 9.61 -12.72
CA ASN A 136 -19.75 8.84 -11.86
C ASN A 136 -19.39 7.35 -11.95
N LEU A 137 -18.78 6.82 -10.90
CA LEU A 137 -18.64 5.39 -10.69
C LEU A 137 -19.83 4.89 -9.86
N TYR A 138 -20.30 3.69 -10.16
CA TYR A 138 -21.41 3.04 -9.47
C TYR A 138 -20.86 2.21 -8.31
N GLU A 139 -20.18 2.88 -7.39
CA GLU A 139 -19.51 2.23 -6.27
C GLU A 139 -20.53 1.73 -5.24
N GLU A 140 -20.38 0.47 -4.83
CA GLU A 140 -21.24 -0.19 -3.84
C GLU A 140 -20.40 -0.72 -2.68
N GLU A 141 -20.99 -0.81 -1.49
CA GLU A 141 -20.33 -1.42 -0.33
C GLU A 141 -20.06 -2.91 -0.58
N VAL A 142 -18.84 -3.34 -0.30
CA VAL A 142 -18.39 -4.73 -0.38
C VAL A 142 -17.98 -5.19 1.01
N SER A 143 -18.72 -6.15 1.55
CA SER A 143 -18.41 -6.79 2.83
C SER A 143 -17.64 -8.11 2.63
N VAL A 144 -16.80 -8.44 3.62
CA VAL A 144 -16.20 -9.78 3.74
C VAL A 144 -17.15 -10.80 4.36
N PHE A 145 -18.22 -10.33 5.01
CA PHE A 145 -19.21 -11.17 5.68
C PHE A 145 -20.38 -11.54 4.78
N ASP A 146 -21.02 -12.67 5.07
CA ASP A 146 -22.31 -13.04 4.50
C ASP A 146 -23.48 -12.56 5.37
N SER A 147 -24.72 -12.87 4.94
CA SER A 147 -25.93 -12.48 5.67
C SER A 147 -26.08 -13.08 7.07
N THR A 148 -25.24 -14.05 7.44
CA THR A 148 -25.21 -14.67 8.77
C THR A 148 -24.21 -14.01 9.71
N GLY A 149 -23.38 -13.11 9.20
CA GLY A 149 -22.27 -12.50 9.93
C GLY A 149 -20.99 -13.35 9.96
N ALA A 150 -20.94 -14.44 9.19
CA ALA A 150 -19.73 -15.24 9.02
C ALA A 150 -18.91 -14.74 7.82
N VAL A 151 -17.60 -14.99 7.80
CA VAL A 151 -16.78 -14.70 6.61
C VAL A 151 -17.34 -15.48 5.43
N SER A 152 -17.66 -14.75 4.36
CA SER A 152 -18.37 -15.32 3.20
C SER A 152 -17.53 -16.38 2.50
N GLN A 153 -18.20 -17.31 1.80
CA GLN A 153 -17.51 -18.33 0.99
C GLN A 153 -16.59 -17.71 -0.07
N GLN A 154 -16.96 -16.54 -0.61
CA GLN A 154 -16.14 -15.85 -1.60
C GLN A 154 -14.87 -15.28 -0.96
N ALA A 155 -14.98 -14.63 0.21
CA ALA A 155 -13.83 -14.13 0.95
C ALA A 155 -12.88 -15.25 1.38
N ASP A 156 -13.41 -16.36 1.90
CA ASP A 156 -12.61 -17.55 2.22
C ASP A 156 -11.88 -18.09 0.97
N LEU A 157 -12.56 -18.22 -0.17
CA LEU A 157 -11.93 -18.69 -1.41
C LEU A 157 -10.84 -17.72 -1.91
N VAL A 158 -11.05 -16.40 -1.80
CA VAL A 158 -10.01 -15.41 -2.10
C VAL A 158 -8.75 -15.67 -1.27
N THR A 159 -8.88 -15.88 0.03
CA THR A 159 -7.70 -16.14 0.87
C THR A 159 -6.98 -17.45 0.52
N ARG A 160 -7.71 -18.49 0.09
CA ARG A 160 -7.10 -19.73 -0.41
C ARG A 160 -6.32 -19.51 -1.70
N LEU A 161 -6.88 -18.77 -2.65
CA LEU A 161 -6.17 -18.43 -3.90
C LEU A 161 -4.90 -17.63 -3.64
N VAL A 162 -4.94 -16.68 -2.71
CA VAL A 162 -3.76 -15.90 -2.30
C VAL A 162 -2.72 -16.79 -1.62
N SER A 163 -3.14 -17.70 -0.74
CA SER A 163 -2.26 -18.67 -0.09
C SER A 163 -1.55 -19.56 -1.11
N ASP A 164 -2.31 -20.16 -2.02
CA ASP A 164 -1.81 -21.06 -3.06
C ASP A 164 -0.82 -20.34 -4.00
N ALA A 165 -1.09 -19.07 -4.32
CA ALA A 165 -0.20 -18.23 -5.13
C ALA A 165 1.01 -17.69 -4.35
N GLY A 166 0.97 -17.69 -3.02
CA GLY A 166 2.01 -17.13 -2.16
C GLY A 166 2.18 -15.62 -2.30
N ILE A 167 1.11 -14.87 -2.61
CA ILE A 167 1.18 -13.42 -2.84
C ILE A 167 0.70 -12.61 -1.63
N LEU A 168 0.83 -11.28 -1.69
CA LEU A 168 0.37 -10.36 -0.65
C LEU A 168 -1.16 -10.34 -0.59
N LEU A 169 -1.71 -10.37 0.63
CA LEU A 169 -3.09 -10.01 0.92
C LEU A 169 -3.10 -8.81 1.86
N THR A 170 -3.91 -7.80 1.55
CA THR A 170 -4.16 -6.68 2.46
C THR A 170 -5.64 -6.59 2.79
N GLY A 171 -5.97 -5.92 3.88
CA GLY A 171 -7.36 -5.67 4.24
C GLY A 171 -8.01 -4.52 3.48
N GLY A 172 -7.27 -3.81 2.63
CA GLY A 172 -7.75 -2.57 2.01
C GLY A 172 -8.11 -1.54 3.09
N HIS A 173 -9.33 -1.04 3.04
CA HIS A 173 -9.87 -0.07 4.00
C HIS A 173 -10.97 -0.69 4.88
N LEU A 174 -10.99 -2.02 5.09
CA LEU A 174 -11.92 -2.64 6.04
C LEU A 174 -11.73 -2.06 7.46
N ASP A 175 -12.79 -2.02 8.26
CA ASP A 175 -12.68 -1.72 9.68
C ASP A 175 -11.89 -2.82 10.43
N GLY A 176 -11.52 -2.53 11.68
CA GLY A 176 -10.71 -3.45 12.49
C GLY A 176 -11.36 -4.82 12.77
N GLU A 177 -12.69 -4.90 12.92
CA GLU A 177 -13.40 -6.17 13.17
C GLU A 177 -13.43 -7.02 11.90
N SER A 178 -13.87 -6.42 10.79
CA SER A 178 -13.91 -7.03 9.47
C SER A 178 -12.53 -7.51 9.03
N MET A 179 -11.49 -6.68 9.22
CA MET A 179 -10.12 -7.02 8.85
C MET A 179 -9.55 -8.15 9.72
N SER A 180 -9.79 -8.13 11.03
CA SER A 180 -9.33 -9.20 11.93
C SER A 180 -9.97 -10.54 11.57
N ALA A 181 -11.29 -10.57 11.32
CA ALA A 181 -11.96 -11.79 10.88
C ALA A 181 -11.44 -12.31 9.51
N PHE A 182 -11.15 -11.39 8.58
CA PHE A 182 -10.59 -11.73 7.28
C PHE A 182 -9.16 -12.28 7.40
N PHE A 183 -8.31 -11.65 8.21
CA PHE A 183 -6.94 -12.09 8.45
C PHE A 183 -6.86 -13.39 9.24
N ALA A 184 -7.74 -13.60 10.22
CA ALA A 184 -7.87 -14.88 10.90
C ALA A 184 -8.18 -16.01 9.90
N THR A 185 -9.05 -15.74 8.92
CA THR A 185 -9.37 -16.68 7.85
C THR A 185 -8.18 -16.92 6.92
N ALA A 186 -7.49 -15.85 6.52
CA ALA A 186 -6.31 -15.92 5.67
C ALA A 186 -5.17 -16.72 6.33
N ALA A 187 -4.89 -16.46 7.60
CA ALA A 187 -3.89 -17.18 8.38
C ALA A 187 -4.23 -18.67 8.51
N ARG A 188 -5.50 -19.03 8.76
CA ARG A 188 -5.94 -20.44 8.77
C ARG A 188 -5.73 -21.14 7.44
N ASN A 189 -5.90 -20.42 6.33
CA ASN A 189 -5.67 -20.93 4.97
C ASN A 189 -4.19 -20.90 4.55
N GLY A 190 -3.30 -20.36 5.39
CA GLY A 190 -1.85 -20.40 5.19
C GLY A 190 -1.24 -19.17 4.50
N VAL A 191 -1.99 -18.07 4.37
CA VAL A 191 -1.45 -16.81 3.86
C VAL A 191 -0.34 -16.30 4.79
N LYS A 192 0.83 -16.01 4.22
CA LYS A 192 2.04 -15.59 4.98
C LYS A 192 2.36 -14.10 4.88
N ARG A 193 1.74 -13.40 3.93
CA ARG A 193 2.03 -12.02 3.56
C ARG A 193 0.75 -11.22 3.77
N LEU A 194 0.64 -10.62 4.96
CA LEU A 194 -0.51 -9.85 5.41
C LEU A 194 -0.07 -8.42 5.73
N LEU A 195 -0.83 -7.42 5.27
CA LEU A 195 -0.51 -6.01 5.46
C LEU A 195 -1.77 -5.21 5.83
N VAL A 196 -1.68 -4.38 6.86
CA VAL A 196 -2.69 -3.39 7.27
C VAL A 196 -2.28 -2.04 6.70
N HIS A 197 -3.18 -1.38 5.96
CA HIS A 197 -2.96 -0.02 5.44
C HIS A 197 -3.52 1.02 6.41
N HIS A 198 -3.03 2.26 6.39
CA HIS A 198 -3.67 3.42 7.04
C HIS A 198 -4.21 3.19 8.48
N PRO A 199 -3.44 2.58 9.40
CA PRO A 199 -3.94 2.12 10.70
C PRO A 199 -4.54 3.26 11.54
N ASP A 200 -4.03 4.49 11.41
CA ASP A 200 -4.45 5.67 12.16
C ASP A 200 -5.17 6.74 11.32
N TYR A 201 -5.53 6.45 10.06
CA TYR A 201 -6.34 7.33 9.20
C TYR A 201 -7.71 6.72 8.86
N ILE A 202 -7.82 6.04 7.72
CA ILE A 202 -9.11 5.52 7.20
C ILE A 202 -9.62 4.40 8.10
N ILE A 203 -8.76 3.45 8.45
CA ILE A 203 -9.17 2.32 9.29
C ILE A 203 -9.45 2.80 10.72
N ASN A 204 -8.64 3.74 11.21
CA ASN A 204 -8.67 4.22 12.59
C ASN A 204 -8.76 3.05 13.59
N ALA A 205 -7.87 2.08 13.41
CA ALA A 205 -7.87 0.82 14.13
C ALA A 205 -7.58 1.04 15.61
N SER A 206 -8.37 0.42 16.47
CA SER A 206 -8.06 0.36 17.90
C SER A 206 -6.76 -0.40 18.15
N GLU A 207 -6.07 -0.11 19.26
CA GLU A 207 -4.86 -0.84 19.65
C GLU A 207 -5.10 -2.35 19.72
N THR A 208 -6.25 -2.76 20.28
CA THR A 208 -6.66 -4.17 20.35
C THR A 208 -6.76 -4.81 18.97
N ALA A 209 -7.33 -4.11 17.99
CA ALA A 209 -7.43 -4.62 16.62
C ALA A 209 -6.04 -4.76 15.98
N ILE A 210 -5.13 -3.81 16.22
CA ILE A 210 -3.74 -3.90 15.74
C ILE A 210 -3.03 -5.10 16.36
N GLU A 211 -3.16 -5.31 17.67
CA GLU A 211 -2.58 -6.48 18.35
C GLU A 211 -3.12 -7.80 17.79
N GLU A 212 -4.43 -7.88 17.51
CA GLU A 212 -5.05 -9.06 16.90
C GLU A 212 -4.50 -9.33 15.49
N MET A 213 -4.43 -8.30 14.64
CA MET A 213 -3.89 -8.42 13.28
C MET A 213 -2.40 -8.79 13.28
N LEU A 214 -1.60 -8.21 14.18
CA LEU A 214 -0.20 -8.62 14.41
C LEU A 214 -0.10 -10.09 14.84
N GLY A 215 -1.05 -10.56 15.67
CA GLY A 215 -1.17 -11.96 16.09
C GLY A 215 -1.39 -12.94 14.93
N HIS A 216 -1.97 -12.48 13.82
CA HIS A 216 -2.09 -13.24 12.57
C HIS A 216 -0.85 -13.17 11.67
N GLY A 217 0.18 -12.43 12.09
CA GLY A 217 1.43 -12.25 11.36
C GLY A 217 1.42 -11.09 10.38
N ALA A 218 0.44 -10.18 10.48
CA ALA A 218 0.38 -8.99 9.65
C ALA A 218 1.54 -8.03 9.93
N PHE A 219 1.82 -7.21 8.92
CA PHE A 219 2.64 -6.00 9.01
C PHE A 219 1.72 -4.79 9.02
N ILE A 220 2.21 -3.69 9.59
CA ILE A 220 1.49 -2.41 9.67
C ILE A 220 2.20 -1.42 8.75
N GLU A 221 1.48 -0.96 7.73
CA GLU A 221 1.92 0.07 6.80
C GLU A 221 1.69 1.46 7.41
N HIS A 222 2.64 2.36 7.22
CA HIS A 222 2.46 3.80 7.40
C HIS A 222 2.88 4.53 6.14
N GLU A 223 1.95 5.28 5.57
CA GLU A 223 2.15 5.87 4.26
C GLU A 223 2.77 7.26 4.35
N LEU A 224 3.84 7.47 3.57
CA LEU A 224 4.64 8.68 3.62
C LEU A 224 3.84 9.93 3.24
N SER A 225 2.83 9.77 2.39
CA SER A 225 1.89 10.84 2.02
C SER A 225 1.27 11.50 3.24
N MET A 226 0.97 10.75 4.30
CA MET A 226 0.27 11.25 5.47
C MET A 226 1.12 12.19 6.33
N TYR A 227 2.44 12.14 6.19
CA TYR A 227 3.41 12.94 6.93
C TYR A 227 4.08 14.02 6.06
N HIS A 228 3.76 14.07 4.77
CA HIS A 228 4.40 15.01 3.84
C HIS A 228 3.70 16.39 3.87
N PRO A 229 4.44 17.50 4.02
CA PRO A 229 3.84 18.83 4.21
C PRO A 229 3.07 19.36 3.00
N ASP A 230 3.42 18.92 1.80
CA ASP A 230 2.70 19.27 0.56
C ASP A 230 1.47 18.39 0.28
N VAL A 231 1.15 17.42 1.14
CA VAL A 231 -0.10 16.64 1.05
C VAL A 231 -1.15 17.33 1.94
N ALA A 232 -2.33 17.60 1.39
CA ALA A 232 -3.31 18.47 2.03
C ALA A 232 -3.89 17.90 3.34
N ALA A 233 -4.10 16.57 3.38
CA ALA A 233 -4.62 15.86 4.54
C ALA A 233 -4.11 14.40 4.52
N PRO A 234 -3.92 13.76 5.69
CA PRO A 234 -4.15 14.29 7.03
C PRO A 234 -3.01 15.17 7.57
N HIS A 235 -1.82 15.17 6.95
CA HIS A 235 -0.66 16.01 7.32
C HIS A 235 -0.26 15.87 8.80
N TRP A 236 -0.01 14.65 9.23
CA TRP A 236 0.45 14.34 10.57
C TRP A 236 1.89 14.81 10.85
N PRO A 237 2.22 15.11 12.11
CA PRO A 237 3.60 15.36 12.53
C PRO A 237 4.42 14.06 12.45
N ILE A 238 5.70 14.17 12.12
CA ILE A 238 6.59 13.01 11.99
C ILE A 238 6.75 12.23 13.31
N GLU A 239 6.62 12.92 14.45
CA GLU A 239 6.68 12.32 15.78
C GLU A 239 5.61 11.23 15.97
N GLN A 240 4.45 11.35 15.31
CA GLN A 240 3.43 10.31 15.32
C GLN A 240 3.92 9.02 14.64
N LEU A 241 4.64 9.12 13.52
CA LEU A 241 5.26 7.96 12.88
C LEU A 241 6.35 7.34 13.75
N VAL A 242 7.16 8.17 14.40
CA VAL A 242 8.21 7.72 15.32
C VAL A 242 7.61 6.93 16.49
N ASP A 243 6.50 7.41 17.06
CA ASP A 243 5.79 6.73 18.14
C ASP A 243 5.23 5.37 17.68
N TRP A 244 4.68 5.29 16.46
CA TRP A 244 4.24 4.02 15.87
C TRP A 244 5.37 3.02 15.67
N ILE A 245 6.51 3.47 15.13
CA ILE A 245 7.69 2.63 14.92
C ILE A 245 8.19 2.07 16.27
N HIS A 246 8.23 2.90 17.31
CA HIS A 246 8.61 2.44 18.65
C HIS A 246 7.61 1.48 19.27
N LYS A 247 6.31 1.68 19.00
CA LYS A 247 5.24 0.84 19.54
C LYS A 247 5.18 -0.54 18.88
N ILE A 248 5.30 -0.60 17.55
CA ILE A 248 5.13 -1.84 16.77
C ILE A 248 6.46 -2.59 16.61
N GLY A 249 7.55 -1.84 16.40
CA GLY A 249 8.87 -2.39 16.07
C GLY A 249 9.12 -2.46 14.55
N PRO A 250 10.36 -2.17 14.11
CA PRO A 250 10.71 -2.11 12.68
C PRO A 250 10.55 -3.45 11.94
N GLU A 251 10.53 -4.58 12.65
CA GLU A 251 10.32 -5.91 12.08
C GLU A 251 8.88 -6.20 11.67
N ARG A 252 7.92 -5.36 12.09
CA ARG A 252 6.50 -5.44 11.72
C ARG A 252 5.93 -4.16 11.13
N THR A 253 6.71 -3.09 11.06
CA THR A 253 6.35 -1.86 10.35
C THR A 253 6.83 -1.86 8.91
N VAL A 254 6.05 -1.25 8.03
CA VAL A 254 6.37 -1.01 6.62
C VAL A 254 6.09 0.46 6.31
N LEU A 255 6.92 1.08 5.47
CA LEU A 255 6.70 2.45 5.00
C LEU A 255 6.61 2.44 3.48
N ASP A 256 5.49 2.96 2.96
CA ASP A 256 5.17 2.99 1.53
C ASP A 256 4.63 4.37 1.13
N SER A 257 4.64 4.70 -0.16
CA SER A 257 4.42 6.10 -0.54
C SER A 257 2.96 6.55 -0.42
N ASP A 258 2.02 5.74 -0.91
CA ASP A 258 0.62 6.10 -1.22
C ASP A 258 0.50 7.36 -2.10
N LEU A 259 1.46 7.53 -3.01
CA LEU A 259 1.60 8.71 -3.85
C LEU A 259 1.47 8.40 -5.34
N GLY A 260 1.30 9.47 -6.12
CA GLY A 260 1.09 9.44 -7.57
C GLY A 260 -0.21 10.10 -8.02
N GLN A 261 -1.02 10.61 -7.08
CA GLN A 261 -2.18 11.47 -7.37
C GLN A 261 -1.71 12.84 -7.92
N VAL A 262 -2.51 13.45 -8.79
CA VAL A 262 -2.31 14.85 -9.18
C VAL A 262 -2.42 15.76 -7.95
N GLY A 263 -1.49 16.72 -7.82
CA GLY A 263 -1.45 17.68 -6.71
C GLY A 263 -0.50 17.27 -5.59
N ASN A 264 -0.27 15.97 -5.38
CA ASN A 264 0.63 15.45 -4.38
C ASN A 264 2.09 15.33 -4.90
N PRO A 265 3.10 15.25 -4.02
CA PRO A 265 4.50 14.98 -4.38
C PRO A 265 4.71 13.69 -5.18
N LEU A 266 5.89 13.55 -5.79
CA LEU A 266 6.32 12.26 -6.35
C LEU A 266 6.69 11.29 -5.22
N PRO A 267 6.51 9.96 -5.40
CA PRO A 267 6.87 8.96 -4.41
C PRO A 267 8.29 9.14 -3.84
N VAL A 268 9.31 9.28 -4.71
CA VAL A 268 10.69 9.42 -4.24
C VAL A 268 10.95 10.71 -3.47
N ASP A 269 10.25 11.80 -3.80
CA ASP A 269 10.41 13.06 -3.07
C ASP A 269 9.96 12.88 -1.60
N ALA A 270 8.89 12.11 -1.37
CA ALA A 270 8.44 11.78 -0.02
C ALA A 270 9.38 10.82 0.71
N TYR A 271 9.90 9.78 0.04
CA TYR A 271 10.93 8.91 0.62
C TYR A 271 12.14 9.71 1.09
N LEU A 272 12.66 10.63 0.25
CA LEU A 272 13.81 11.46 0.60
C LEU A 272 13.53 12.33 1.83
N LEU A 273 12.38 13.00 1.87
CA LEU A 273 12.03 13.89 2.97
C LEU A 273 11.79 13.11 4.28
N ILE A 274 10.88 12.13 4.24
CA ILE A 274 10.41 11.47 5.45
C ILE A 274 11.50 10.56 6.05
N VAL A 275 12.28 9.86 5.23
CA VAL A 275 13.40 9.05 5.74
C VAL A 275 14.48 9.94 6.36
N GLN A 276 14.76 11.11 5.80
CA GLN A 276 15.68 12.07 6.44
C GLN A 276 15.13 12.52 7.80
N GLN A 277 13.84 12.84 7.90
CA GLN A 277 13.24 13.20 9.18
C GLN A 277 13.30 12.06 10.20
N LEU A 278 13.06 10.80 9.81
CA LEU A 278 13.19 9.65 10.70
C LEU A 278 14.62 9.49 11.25
N LEU A 279 15.63 9.67 10.39
CA LEU A 279 17.04 9.68 10.81
C LEU A 279 17.33 10.82 11.80
N ASP A 280 16.80 12.01 11.55
CA ASP A 280 16.97 13.18 12.42
C ASP A 280 16.29 12.98 13.79
N HIS A 281 15.22 12.19 13.84
CA HIS A 281 14.53 11.78 15.08
C HIS A 281 15.14 10.54 15.74
N GLY A 282 16.26 10.03 15.22
CA GLY A 282 17.03 8.97 15.85
C GLY A 282 16.60 7.54 15.51
N ILE A 283 15.69 7.34 14.55
CA ILE A 283 15.45 6.00 14.00
C ILE A 283 16.72 5.57 13.25
N LYS A 284 17.20 4.37 13.54
CA LYS A 284 18.45 3.91 12.95
C LYS A 284 18.28 3.57 11.47
N ALA A 285 19.33 3.81 10.69
CA ALA A 285 19.41 3.39 9.30
C ALA A 285 19.09 1.89 9.08
N GLU A 286 19.51 1.01 9.99
CA GLU A 286 19.22 -0.43 9.92
C GLU A 286 17.71 -0.72 10.05
N ASP A 287 17.02 -0.01 10.94
CA ASP A 287 15.60 -0.15 11.20
C ASP A 287 14.79 0.40 10.02
N ILE A 288 15.20 1.53 9.44
CA ILE A 288 14.59 2.07 8.21
C ILE A 288 14.70 1.05 7.07
N ARG A 289 15.88 0.47 6.87
CA ARG A 289 16.08 -0.58 5.84
C ARG A 289 15.27 -1.84 6.13
N GLN A 290 15.05 -2.17 7.39
CA GLN A 290 14.16 -3.26 7.77
C GLN A 290 12.73 -2.99 7.26
N MET A 291 12.21 -1.78 7.50
CA MET A 291 10.85 -1.38 7.14
C MET A 291 10.65 -1.16 5.63
N THR A 292 11.59 -0.52 4.93
CA THR A 292 11.42 -0.11 3.51
C THR A 292 12.03 -1.06 2.49
N CYS A 293 12.95 -1.95 2.90
CA CYS A 293 13.63 -2.87 1.99
C CYS A 293 13.32 -4.34 2.29
N ARG A 294 13.48 -4.77 3.56
CA ARG A 294 13.40 -6.21 3.91
C ARG A 294 11.97 -6.69 4.06
N ASN A 295 11.16 -5.96 4.85
CA ASN A 295 9.76 -6.29 5.05
C ASN A 295 8.99 -6.20 3.74
N THR A 296 9.18 -5.11 2.99
CA THR A 296 8.53 -4.88 1.70
C THR A 296 8.95 -5.90 0.63
N ALA A 297 10.23 -6.25 0.53
CA ALA A 297 10.68 -7.31 -0.39
C ALA A 297 10.09 -8.68 -0.04
N PHE A 298 9.99 -9.03 1.25
CA PHE A 298 9.31 -10.25 1.69
C PHE A 298 7.83 -10.23 1.33
N LEU A 299 7.13 -9.13 1.62
CA LEU A 299 5.70 -8.96 1.35
C LEU A 299 5.37 -9.00 -0.14
N LEU A 300 6.23 -8.41 -1.00
CA LEU A 300 6.07 -8.50 -2.46
C LEU A 300 6.40 -9.89 -3.02
N GLY A 301 7.06 -10.75 -2.24
CA GLY A 301 7.52 -12.07 -2.67
C GLY A 301 8.83 -12.04 -3.47
N LEU A 302 9.66 -11.03 -3.26
CA LEU A 302 11.04 -10.98 -3.76
C LEU A 302 12.01 -11.77 -2.86
N GLU A 303 11.64 -11.98 -1.60
CA GLU A 303 12.37 -12.76 -0.61
C GLU A 303 11.44 -13.75 0.11
N GLU A 304 12.00 -14.86 0.57
CA GLU A 304 11.26 -15.86 1.37
C GLU A 304 11.13 -15.48 2.85
N THR A 305 11.97 -14.56 3.33
CA THR A 305 11.97 -14.09 4.71
C THR A 305 12.29 -12.60 4.79
N ASN A 306 11.83 -11.92 5.82
CA ASN A 306 12.19 -10.53 6.11
C ASN A 306 13.43 -10.37 7.03
N ARG A 307 14.25 -11.41 7.18
CA ARG A 307 15.44 -11.39 8.07
C ARG A 307 16.69 -10.88 7.37
#